data_AF-A0A951QEU4-F1
#
_entry.id   AF-A0A951QEU4-F1
#
_cell.length_a   1.000
_cell.length_b   1.000
_cell.length_c   1.000
_cell.angle_alpha   90.00
_cell.angle_beta   90.00
_cell.angle_gamma   90.00
#
_symmetry.space_group_name_H-M   'P 1'
#
loop_
_entity.id
_entity.type
_entity.pdbx_description
1 polymer ?
#
loop_
_entity_poly.entity_id
_entity_poly.type
_entity_poly.pdbx_seq_one_letter_code
_entity_poly.pdbx_strand_id
1 'polypeptide(L)'
;MFLAQDPKSAGQRLGYQGLHKMVKKLGTIAGVEGIHAHRFRHSFGTEVTRRGVNPLFSTEVMGIKSDRVFQRYTQGVFKQAAAEAYLKAIGEAEESL
;
A
#
# COMPACT_ATOMS: atom_id res chain seq x y z
N MET A 1 -2.62 -17.42 8.64
CA MET A 1 -4.10 -17.24 8.57
C MET A 1 -4.52 -16.29 9.68
N PHE A 2 -5.49 -15.40 9.47
CA PHE A 2 -6.00 -14.52 10.54
C PHE A 2 -7.01 -15.26 11.42
N LEU A 3 -6.73 -15.35 12.72
CA LEU A 3 -7.51 -16.11 13.70
C LEU A 3 -8.19 -15.18 14.69
N ALA A 4 -9.39 -15.55 15.12
CA ALA A 4 -10.09 -14.89 16.21
C ALA A 4 -9.34 -15.12 17.53
N GLN A 5 -9.32 -14.09 18.37
CA GLN A 5 -8.65 -14.06 19.67
C GLN A 5 -9.63 -13.90 20.84
N ASP A 6 -10.92 -13.72 20.57
CA ASP A 6 -11.92 -13.67 21.64
C ASP A 6 -12.15 -15.07 22.23
N PRO A 7 -12.52 -15.16 23.52
CA PRO A 7 -12.67 -16.45 24.19
C PRO A 7 -13.72 -17.39 23.55
N LYS A 8 -14.71 -16.86 22.84
CA LYS A 8 -15.81 -17.66 22.27
C LYS A 8 -15.45 -18.32 20.95
N SER A 9 -14.58 -17.70 20.17
CA SER A 9 -14.20 -18.18 18.84
C SER A 9 -12.69 -18.31 18.64
N ALA A 10 -11.93 -18.33 19.73
CA ALA A 10 -10.48 -18.45 19.73
C ALA A 10 -9.98 -19.55 18.79
N GLY A 11 -9.01 -19.20 17.93
CA GLY A 11 -8.42 -20.12 16.97
C GLY A 11 -9.26 -20.37 15.70
N GLN A 12 -10.51 -19.90 15.64
CA GLN A 12 -11.32 -19.96 14.42
C GLN A 12 -10.86 -18.91 13.41
N ARG A 13 -11.05 -19.19 12.12
CA ARG A 13 -10.71 -18.26 11.04
C ARG A 13 -11.60 -17.02 11.08
N LEU A 14 -11.01 -15.83 11.01
CA LEU A 14 -11.78 -14.59 10.85
C LEU A 14 -12.47 -14.56 9.48
N GLY A 15 -13.79 -14.36 9.50
CA GLY A 15 -14.56 -13.99 8.32
C GLY A 15 -14.38 -12.52 7.93
N TYR A 16 -15.05 -12.10 6.86
CA TYR A 16 -14.97 -10.73 6.33
C TYR A 16 -15.24 -9.65 7.39
N GLN A 17 -16.32 -9.81 8.17
CA GLN A 17 -16.70 -8.84 9.21
C GLN A 17 -15.67 -8.77 10.34
N GLY A 18 -15.05 -9.89 10.70
CA GLY A 18 -13.98 -9.95 11.69
C GLY A 18 -12.75 -9.19 11.22
N LEU A 19 -12.33 -9.42 9.96
CA LEU A 19 -11.23 -8.68 9.33
C LEU A 19 -11.54 -7.19 9.23
N HIS A 20 -12.77 -6.82 8.84
CA HIS A 20 -13.18 -5.41 8.74
C HIS A 20 -13.09 -4.69 10.09
N LYS A 21 -13.61 -5.30 11.16
CA LYS A 21 -13.51 -4.77 12.53
C LYS A 21 -12.07 -4.67 13.00
N MET A 22 -11.26 -5.68 12.72
CA MET A 22 -9.83 -5.70 13.05
C MET A 22 -9.10 -4.52 12.38
N VAL A 23 -9.29 -4.33 11.07
CA VAL A 23 -8.65 -3.22 10.32
C VAL A 23 -9.11 -1.86 10.85
N LYS A 24 -10.40 -1.68 11.15
CA LYS A 24 -10.90 -0.44 11.77
C LYS A 24 -10.23 -0.16 13.11
N LYS A 25 -10.13 -1.18 13.99
CA LYS A 25 -9.49 -1.06 15.29
C LYS A 25 -8.01 -0.67 15.15
N LEU A 26 -7.29 -1.27 14.19
CA LEU A 26 -5.91 -0.90 13.89
C LEU A 26 -5.81 0.56 13.41
N GLY A 27 -6.73 1.03 12.56
CA GLY A 27 -6.77 2.43 12.16
C GLY A 27 -6.98 3.38 13.33
N THR A 28 -7.90 3.06 14.24
CA THR A 28 -8.12 3.85 15.46
C THR A 28 -6.86 3.93 16.31
N ILE A 29 -6.17 2.81 16.52
CA ILE A 29 -4.91 2.77 17.29
C ILE A 29 -3.81 3.60 16.61
N ALA A 30 -3.74 3.53 15.28
CA ALA A 30 -2.76 4.27 14.49
C ALA A 30 -3.13 5.74 14.23
N GLY A 31 -4.30 6.22 14.69
CA GLY A 31 -4.78 7.58 14.40
C GLY A 31 -5.15 7.81 12.92
N VAL A 32 -5.48 6.75 12.17
CA VAL A 32 -5.81 6.83 10.74
C VAL A 32 -7.32 6.77 10.53
N GLU A 33 -7.90 7.88 10.10
CA GLU A 33 -9.33 7.99 9.83
C GLU A 33 -9.76 7.35 8.50
N GLY A 34 -10.98 6.78 8.49
CA GLY A 34 -11.59 6.22 7.29
C GLY A 34 -10.85 5.00 6.72
N ILE A 35 -10.11 4.25 7.55
CA ILE A 35 -9.42 3.04 7.11
C ILE A 35 -10.42 1.93 6.78
N HIS A 36 -10.11 1.16 5.74
CA HIS A 36 -10.75 -0.10 5.39
C HIS A 36 -9.76 -0.95 4.60
N ALA A 37 -9.98 -2.27 4.52
CA ALA A 37 -9.00 -3.21 3.97
C ALA A 37 -8.52 -2.84 2.56
N HIS A 38 -9.44 -2.37 1.71
CA HIS A 38 -9.09 -1.97 0.34
C HIS A 38 -8.22 -0.70 0.31
N ARG A 39 -8.57 0.35 1.06
CA ARG A 39 -7.75 1.57 1.18
C ARG A 39 -6.38 1.29 1.79
N PHE A 40 -6.32 0.44 2.82
CA PHE A 40 -5.05 0.01 3.40
C PHE A 40 -4.14 -0.64 2.34
N ARG A 41 -4.68 -1.58 1.55
CA ARG A 41 -3.95 -2.20 0.44
C ARG A 41 -3.49 -1.17 -0.61
N HIS A 42 -4.31 -0.17 -0.89
CA HIS A 42 -3.94 0.94 -1.78
C HIS A 42 -2.76 1.74 -1.26
N SER A 43 -2.87 2.27 -0.05
CA SER A 43 -1.78 3.06 0.56
C SER A 43 -0.50 2.24 0.70
N PHE A 44 -0.59 0.96 1.07
CA PHE A 44 0.57 0.07 1.15
C PHE A 44 1.28 -0.08 -0.20
N GLY A 45 0.54 -0.38 -1.28
CA GLY A 45 1.14 -0.55 -2.61
C GLY A 45 1.84 0.71 -3.13
N THR A 46 1.22 1.87 -2.91
CA THR A 46 1.84 3.16 -3.27
C THR A 46 3.10 3.42 -2.44
N GLU A 47 3.08 3.19 -1.12
CA GLU A 47 4.23 3.47 -0.26
C GLU A 47 5.41 2.54 -0.52
N VAL A 48 5.16 1.24 -0.73
CA VAL A 48 6.22 0.28 -1.08
C VAL A 48 6.90 0.66 -2.40
N THR A 49 6.11 1.06 -3.39
CA THR A 49 6.65 1.56 -4.67
C THR A 49 7.45 2.85 -4.47
N ARG A 50 6.92 3.79 -3.68
CA ARG A 50 7.57 5.07 -3.40
C ARG A 50 8.93 4.89 -2.72
N ARG A 51 9.07 3.87 -1.86
CA ARG A 51 10.35 3.52 -1.21
C ARG A 51 11.35 2.81 -2.12
N GLY A 52 11.05 2.69 -3.42
CA GLY A 52 11.96 2.11 -4.40
C GLY A 52 12.01 0.58 -4.39
N VAL A 53 11.04 -0.09 -3.77
CA VAL A 53 10.95 -1.56 -3.86
C VAL A 53 10.68 -1.93 -5.31
N ASN A 54 11.43 -2.92 -5.82
CA ASN A 54 11.28 -3.38 -7.20
C ASN A 54 9.79 -3.74 -7.46
N PRO A 55 9.23 -3.29 -8.58
CA PRO A 55 7.89 -3.65 -9.03
C PRO A 55 7.53 -5.13 -8.89
N LEU A 56 8.44 -6.03 -9.25
CA LEU A 56 8.22 -7.48 -9.21
C LEU A 56 8.05 -8.01 -7.78
N PHE A 57 8.81 -7.48 -6.82
CA PHE A 57 8.63 -7.86 -5.41
C PHE A 57 7.36 -7.24 -4.84
N SER A 58 7.00 -6.03 -5.28
CA SER A 58 5.77 -5.36 -4.87
C SER A 58 4.52 -6.13 -5.32
N THR A 59 4.51 -6.65 -6.55
CA THR A 59 3.40 -7.49 -7.05
C THR A 59 3.29 -8.81 -6.30
N GLU A 60 4.42 -9.45 -5.99
CA GLU A 60 4.47 -10.70 -5.23
C GLU A 60 3.93 -10.52 -3.81
N VAL A 61 4.46 -9.53 -3.06
CA VAL A 61 4.02 -9.25 -1.68
C VAL A 61 2.54 -8.89 -1.61
N MET A 62 2.03 -8.16 -2.60
CA MET A 62 0.61 -7.80 -2.66
C MET A 62 -0.27 -8.92 -3.25
N GLY A 63 0.31 -9.97 -3.84
CA GLY A 63 -0.42 -11.01 -4.57
C GLY A 63 -1.20 -10.44 -5.77
N ILE A 64 -0.62 -9.47 -6.48
CA ILE A 64 -1.21 -8.90 -7.70
C ILE A 64 -0.75 -9.73 -8.90
N LYS A 65 -1.71 -10.35 -9.61
CA LYS A 65 -1.43 -11.19 -10.79
C LYS A 65 -1.46 -10.44 -12.13
N SER A 66 -1.90 -9.18 -12.13
CA SER A 66 -2.13 -8.42 -13.36
C SER A 66 -1.34 -7.13 -13.34
N ASP A 67 -0.52 -6.93 -14.36
CA ASP A 67 0.28 -5.72 -14.54
C ASP A 67 -0.60 -4.47 -14.61
N ARG A 68 -1.78 -4.58 -15.24
CA ARG A 68 -2.77 -3.49 -15.28
C ARG A 68 -3.24 -3.07 -13.88
N VAL A 69 -3.38 -4.03 -12.97
CA VAL A 69 -3.77 -3.73 -11.57
C VAL A 69 -2.60 -3.10 -10.84
N PHE A 70 -1.38 -3.56 -11.09
CA PHE A 70 -0.16 -3.00 -10.51
C PHE A 70 0.08 -1.55 -10.95
N GLN A 71 -0.14 -1.23 -12.23
CA GLN A 71 -0.01 0.13 -12.77
C GLN A 71 -0.81 1.17 -11.98
N ARG A 72 -1.96 0.80 -11.38
CA ARG A 72 -2.76 1.74 -10.57
C ARG A 72 -2.03 2.25 -9.33
N TYR A 73 -1.09 1.49 -8.80
CA TYR A 73 -0.34 1.87 -7.59
C TYR A 73 0.97 2.60 -7.94
N THR A 74 1.51 2.37 -9.14
CA THR A 74 2.85 2.84 -9.54
C THR A 74 2.84 4.02 -10.48
N GLN A 75 1.75 4.28 -11.21
CA GLN A 75 1.68 5.35 -12.19
C GLN A 75 2.03 6.73 -11.60
N GLY A 76 1.60 7.03 -10.37
CA GLY A 76 1.94 8.28 -9.70
C GLY A 76 3.43 8.40 -9.39
N VAL A 77 4.02 7.36 -8.81
CA VAL A 77 5.44 7.32 -8.45
C VAL A 77 6.32 7.38 -9.70
N PHE A 78 5.96 6.64 -10.76
CA PHE A 78 6.71 6.68 -12.02
C PHE A 78 6.62 8.05 -12.71
N LYS A 79 5.48 8.74 -12.65
CA LYS A 79 5.37 10.11 -13.17
C LYS A 79 6.27 11.08 -12.40
N GLN A 80 6.32 10.97 -11.08
CA GLN A 80 7.21 11.80 -10.26
C GLN A 80 8.67 11.52 -10.56
N ALA A 81 9.08 10.24 -10.54
CA ALA A 81 10.45 9.84 -10.86
C ALA A 81 10.86 10.25 -12.30
N ALA A 82 9.94 10.16 -13.27
CA ALA A 82 10.18 10.62 -14.63
C ALA A 82 10.35 12.14 -14.72
N ALA A 83 9.55 12.91 -13.97
CA ALA A 83 9.67 14.37 -13.91
C ALA A 83 11.02 14.77 -13.28
N GLU A 84 11.41 14.15 -12.16
CA GLU A 84 12.70 14.39 -11.51
C GLU A 84 13.88 14.03 -12.43
N ALA A 85 13.81 12.87 -13.11
CA ALA A 85 14.84 12.45 -14.06
C ALA A 85 14.94 13.40 -15.26
N TYR A 86 13.81 13.92 -15.75
CA TYR A 86 13.78 14.89 -16.84
C TYR A 86 14.43 16.21 -16.43
N LEU A 87 14.03 16.79 -15.28
CA LEU A 87 14.60 18.03 -14.74
C LEU A 87 16.12 17.90 -14.53
N LYS A 88 16.57 16.75 -14.03
CA LYS A 88 18.01 16.44 -13.90
C LYS A 88 18.72 16.37 -15.25
N ALA A 89 18.10 15.76 -16.26
CA ALA A 89 18.70 15.61 -17.59
C ALA A 89 18.84 16.95 -18.33
N ILE A 90 17.93 17.90 -18.09
CA ILE A 90 17.99 19.25 -18.68
C ILE A 90 18.82 20.25 -17.86
N GLY A 91 19.36 19.83 -16.71
CA GLY A 91 20.23 20.67 -15.87
C GLY A 91 19.50 21.61 -14.91
N GLU A 92 18.18 21.49 -14.76
CA GLU A 92 17.36 22.35 -13.88
C GLU A 92 17.19 21.77 -12.45
N ALA A 93 17.93 20.72 -12.09
CA ALA A 93 17.78 20.06 -10.78
C ALA A 93 18.41 20.80 -9.59
N GLU A 94 19.21 21.85 -9.83
CA GLU A 94 19.86 22.65 -8.79
C GLU A 94 19.58 24.15 -8.98
N GLU A 95 18.38 24.59 -8.59
CA GLU A 95 18.14 26.02 -8.30
C GLU A 95 17.02 26.18 -7.25
N SER A 96 17.15 25.49 -6.11
CA SER A 96 16.44 25.90 -4.89
C SER A 96 17.23 25.48 -3.65
N LEU A 97 17.70 26.50 -2.93
CA LEU A 97 18.39 26.48 -1.63
C LEU A 97 17.70 25.62 -0.57
#